data_AF-A0A502DS61-F1
#
_entry.id   AF-A0A502DS61-F1
#
_cell.length_a   1.000
_cell.length_b   1.000
_cell.length_c   1.000
_cell.angle_alpha   90.00
_cell.angle_beta   90.00
_cell.angle_gamma   90.00
#
_symmetry.space_group_name_H-M   'P 1'
#
loop_
_entity.id
_entity.type
_entity.pdbx_description
1 polymer ?
#
loop_
_entity_poly.entity_id
_entity_poly.type
_entity_poly.pdbx_seq_one_letter_code
_entity_poly.pdbx_strand_id
1 'polypeptide(L)'
;MSLSMGIIFVPTAFADDGAPDNPAVQVDAVPMSDNVQAPAVTACGNFAQALDGAAQYYGEFSDSFEGSDYNDPAVQSSNEVGRTALRQAAGVAMDSANTPGLDPSVADPMRSWSADATKLLLKMALHISGESLNTTATEMNTDATNAQQACAAAGTHA
;
A
#
# COMPACT_ATOMS: atom_id res chain seq x y z
N MET A 1 1.21 -56.96 16.13
CA MET A 1 0.42 -56.73 14.90
C MET A 1 -0.86 -56.02 15.28
N SER A 2 -1.01 -54.76 14.86
CA SER A 2 -2.19 -54.26 14.13
C SER A 2 -2.07 -52.75 13.89
N LEU A 3 -2.09 -52.42 12.61
CA LEU A 3 -2.20 -51.13 11.94
C LEU A 3 -3.60 -50.52 12.17
N SER A 4 -3.75 -49.20 12.08
CA SER A 4 -4.87 -48.48 11.42
C SER A 4 -4.62 -46.96 11.52
N MET A 5 -4.11 -46.27 10.49
CA MET A 5 -4.76 -45.71 9.28
C MET A 5 -5.86 -44.68 9.59
N GLY A 6 -5.60 -43.42 9.22
CA GLY A 6 -6.47 -42.26 9.43
C GLY A 6 -7.52 -42.03 8.36
N ILE A 7 -8.30 -40.95 8.50
CA ILE A 7 -9.28 -40.48 7.51
C ILE A 7 -9.25 -38.94 7.48
N ILE A 8 -9.02 -38.39 6.28
CA ILE A 8 -9.13 -36.97 5.94
C ILE A 8 -10.56 -36.73 5.45
N PHE A 9 -11.25 -35.72 6.00
CA PHE A 9 -12.57 -35.30 5.56
C PHE A 9 -12.47 -34.29 4.41
N VAL A 10 -13.15 -34.57 3.30
CA VAL A 10 -13.45 -33.59 2.24
C VAL A 10 -14.96 -33.33 2.28
N PRO A 11 -15.43 -32.09 2.40
CA PRO A 11 -16.87 -31.83 2.35
C PRO A 11 -17.36 -31.81 0.90
N THR A 12 -18.31 -32.68 0.59
CA THR A 12 -19.16 -32.63 -0.60
C THR A 12 -20.36 -31.72 -0.32
N ALA A 13 -20.58 -30.71 -1.17
CA ALA A 13 -21.80 -29.89 -1.15
C ALA A 13 -22.87 -30.50 -2.07
N PHE A 14 -24.08 -30.70 -1.53
CA PHE A 14 -25.28 -31.09 -2.29
C PHE A 14 -26.09 -29.83 -2.62
N ALA A 15 -26.49 -29.66 -3.88
CA ALA A 15 -27.47 -28.66 -4.29
C ALA A 15 -28.89 -29.19 -4.00
N ASP A 16 -29.70 -28.39 -3.31
CA ASP A 16 -31.11 -28.67 -3.01
C ASP A 16 -31.98 -27.66 -3.80
N ASP A 17 -32.82 -28.18 -4.69
CA ASP A 17 -33.76 -27.44 -5.53
C ASP A 17 -35.14 -27.39 -4.87
N GLY A 18 -35.65 -26.20 -4.49
CA GLY A 18 -37.08 -26.05 -4.15
C GLY A 18 -37.60 -24.81 -3.39
N ALA A 19 -37.61 -23.63 -4.05
CA ALA A 19 -38.54 -22.45 -3.90
C ALA A 19 -38.58 -21.62 -2.57
N PRO A 20 -38.99 -20.31 -2.55
CA PRO A 20 -39.64 -19.48 -3.59
C PRO A 20 -38.93 -18.15 -3.98
N ASP A 21 -39.43 -17.51 -5.04
CA ASP A 21 -39.01 -16.23 -5.64
C ASP A 21 -38.63 -15.13 -4.63
N ASN A 22 -37.34 -14.85 -4.55
CA ASN A 22 -36.82 -13.54 -4.14
C ASN A 22 -36.37 -12.87 -5.44
N PRO A 23 -36.63 -11.57 -5.71
CA PRO A 23 -35.90 -10.87 -6.74
C PRO A 23 -34.48 -10.68 -6.20
N ALA A 24 -33.70 -11.76 -6.21
CA ALA A 24 -32.26 -11.67 -6.09
C ALA A 24 -31.87 -10.74 -7.24
N VAL A 25 -31.46 -9.52 -6.88
CA VAL A 25 -30.67 -8.68 -7.78
C VAL A 25 -29.52 -9.58 -8.18
N GLN A 26 -29.62 -10.16 -9.37
CA GLN A 26 -28.50 -10.81 -10.01
C GLN A 26 -27.57 -9.66 -10.33
N VAL A 27 -26.65 -9.40 -9.41
CA VAL A 27 -25.45 -8.67 -9.73
C VAL A 27 -24.74 -9.60 -10.68
N ASP A 28 -24.92 -9.36 -11.98
CA ASP A 28 -24.07 -9.95 -12.99
C ASP A 28 -22.63 -9.74 -12.50
N ALA A 29 -21.91 -10.83 -12.31
CA ALA A 29 -20.48 -10.74 -12.15
C ALA A 29 -19.99 -10.01 -13.39
N VAL A 30 -19.60 -8.74 -13.21
CA VAL A 30 -18.91 -8.00 -14.25
C VAL A 30 -17.77 -8.92 -14.69
N PRO A 31 -17.67 -9.28 -15.98
CA PRO A 31 -16.59 -10.14 -16.41
C PRO A 31 -15.29 -9.47 -15.95
N MET A 32 -14.61 -10.10 -14.99
CA MET A 32 -13.21 -9.78 -14.76
C MET A 32 -12.59 -9.99 -16.13
N SER A 33 -12.20 -8.90 -16.77
CA SER A 33 -11.37 -9.03 -17.95
C SER A 33 -10.17 -9.87 -17.51
N ASP A 34 -9.74 -10.81 -18.33
CA ASP A 34 -8.49 -11.57 -18.16
C ASP A 34 -7.22 -10.66 -18.06
N ASN A 35 -7.43 -9.35 -17.94
CA ASN A 35 -6.49 -8.24 -17.84
C ASN A 35 -6.26 -7.74 -16.41
N VAL A 36 -6.65 -8.48 -15.36
CA VAL A 36 -5.96 -8.30 -14.08
C VAL A 36 -4.54 -8.82 -14.29
N GLN A 37 -3.64 -7.93 -14.72
CA GLN A 37 -2.24 -8.26 -14.87
C GLN A 37 -1.77 -8.63 -13.46
N ALA A 38 -1.53 -9.91 -13.20
CA ALA A 38 -1.03 -10.39 -11.91
C ALA A 38 0.14 -9.53 -11.36
N PRO A 39 1.05 -8.99 -12.19
CA PRO A 39 2.04 -7.99 -11.76
C PRO A 39 1.46 -6.73 -11.09
N ALA A 40 0.40 -6.16 -11.66
CA ALA A 40 -0.24 -4.95 -11.15
C ALA A 40 -0.88 -5.19 -9.78
N VAL A 41 -1.59 -6.31 -9.58
CA VAL A 41 -2.20 -6.63 -8.28
C VAL A 41 -1.14 -6.75 -7.18
N THR A 42 -0.05 -7.47 -7.45
CA THR A 42 1.04 -7.61 -6.49
C THR A 42 1.71 -6.27 -6.20
N ALA A 43 2.05 -5.50 -7.23
CA ALA A 43 2.73 -4.21 -7.07
C ALA A 43 1.86 -3.19 -6.32
N CYS A 44 0.60 -3.05 -6.72
CA CYS A 44 -0.35 -2.10 -6.13
C CYS A 44 -0.70 -2.45 -4.68
N GLY A 45 -0.88 -3.75 -4.36
CA GLY A 45 -1.11 -4.19 -2.99
C GLY A 45 0.09 -3.90 -2.06
N ASN A 46 1.31 -4.21 -2.52
CA ASN A 46 2.53 -3.92 -1.76
C ASN A 46 2.76 -2.41 -1.59
N PHE A 47 2.51 -1.63 -2.65
CA PHE A 47 2.61 -0.18 -2.60
C PHE A 47 1.58 0.44 -1.64
N ALA A 48 0.33 -0.06 -1.62
CA ALA A 48 -0.68 0.41 -0.68
C ALA A 48 -0.25 0.20 0.79
N GLN A 49 0.35 -0.96 1.11
CA GLN A 49 0.91 -1.20 2.44
C GLN A 49 2.04 -0.23 2.79
N ALA A 50 2.88 0.13 1.81
CA ALA A 50 3.93 1.12 2.00
C ALA A 50 3.35 2.52 2.26
N LEU A 51 2.29 2.90 1.54
CA LEU A 51 1.57 4.16 1.76
C LEU A 51 0.97 4.23 3.16
N ASP A 52 0.28 3.19 3.62
CA ASP A 52 -0.36 3.16 4.94
C ASP A 52 0.66 3.33 6.07
N GLY A 53 1.78 2.59 5.99
CA GLY A 53 2.86 2.71 6.96
C GLY A 53 3.50 4.10 6.93
N ALA A 54 3.80 4.63 5.75
CA ALA A 54 4.39 5.97 5.62
C ALA A 54 3.45 7.05 6.16
N ALA A 55 2.15 6.98 5.84
CA ALA A 55 1.14 7.93 6.29
C ALA A 55 0.99 7.92 7.81
N GLN A 56 0.92 6.72 8.43
CA GLN A 56 0.83 6.59 9.89
C GLN A 56 2.04 7.25 10.58
N TYR A 57 3.26 6.80 10.26
CA TYR A 57 4.44 7.22 11.01
C TYR A 57 4.89 8.65 10.66
N TYR A 58 4.62 9.14 9.45
CA TYR A 58 4.80 10.56 9.14
C TYR A 58 3.75 11.42 9.84
N GLY A 59 2.51 10.95 9.98
CA GLY A 59 1.46 11.62 10.75
C GLY A 59 1.87 11.77 12.21
N GLU A 60 2.31 10.69 12.86
CA GLU A 60 2.81 10.73 14.25
C GLU A 60 3.97 11.72 14.44
N PHE A 61 4.91 11.76 13.48
CA PHE A 61 5.97 12.77 13.48
C PHE A 61 5.40 14.18 13.32
N SER A 62 4.55 14.40 12.32
CA SER A 62 3.98 15.72 12.01
C SER A 62 3.19 16.29 13.18
N ASP A 63 2.38 15.45 13.83
CA ASP A 63 1.59 15.82 15.01
C ASP A 63 2.49 16.21 16.19
N SER A 64 3.58 15.46 16.42
CA SER A 64 4.54 15.82 17.47
C SER A 64 5.33 17.10 17.15
N PHE A 65 5.54 17.37 15.86
CA PHE A 65 6.30 18.52 15.38
C PHE A 65 5.45 19.80 15.37
N GLU A 66 4.12 19.69 15.32
CA GLU A 66 3.21 20.83 15.33
C GLU A 66 3.35 21.64 16.62
N GLY A 67 3.79 22.90 16.48
CA GLY A 67 4.02 23.79 17.63
C GLY A 67 5.28 23.47 18.45
N SER A 68 6.15 22.58 17.96
CA SER A 68 7.40 22.18 18.62
C SER A 68 8.62 22.27 17.68
N ASP A 69 9.74 21.66 18.07
CA ASP A 69 10.97 21.57 17.27
C ASP A 69 11.76 20.28 17.57
N TYR A 70 12.86 20.04 16.84
CA TYR A 70 13.69 18.84 16.98
C TYR A 70 14.43 18.69 18.32
N ASN A 71 14.39 19.68 19.23
CA ASN A 71 14.91 19.55 20.58
C ASN A 71 13.89 18.90 21.54
N ASP A 72 12.62 18.79 21.13
CA ASP A 72 11.59 18.09 21.89
C ASP A 72 11.82 16.57 21.86
N PRO A 73 11.93 15.89 23.02
CA PRO A 73 12.08 14.43 23.07
C PRO A 73 10.98 13.65 22.33
N ALA A 74 9.75 14.18 22.30
CA ALA A 74 8.65 13.54 21.57
C ALA A 74 8.90 13.59 20.05
N VAL A 75 9.36 14.74 19.54
CA VAL A 75 9.76 14.92 18.14
C VAL A 75 10.96 14.05 17.78
N GLN A 76 11.95 13.93 18.67
CA GLN A 76 13.12 13.08 18.43
C GLN A 76 12.71 11.62 18.27
N SER A 77 11.89 11.11 19.19
CA SER A 77 11.40 9.73 19.16
C SER A 77 10.56 9.45 17.90
N SER A 78 9.61 10.33 17.57
CA SER A 78 8.76 10.16 16.39
C SER A 78 9.55 10.31 15.08
N ASN A 79 10.55 11.20 15.02
CA ASN A 79 11.43 11.37 13.87
C ASN A 79 12.27 10.11 13.60
N GLU A 80 12.79 9.45 14.64
CA GLU A 80 13.54 8.19 14.50
C GLU A 80 12.67 7.07 13.92
N VAL A 81 11.45 6.92 14.44
CA VAL A 81 10.47 5.94 13.95
C VAL A 81 10.05 6.29 12.51
N GLY A 82 9.65 7.54 12.27
CA GLY A 82 9.22 8.03 10.96
C GLY A 82 10.27 7.86 9.87
N ARG A 83 11.54 8.17 10.14
CA ARG A 83 12.64 7.94 9.20
C ARG A 83 12.88 6.46 8.92
N THR A 84 12.66 5.60 9.90
CA THR A 84 12.80 4.15 9.72
C THR A 84 11.69 3.61 8.84
N ALA A 85 10.44 4.00 9.13
CA ALA A 85 9.29 3.65 8.33
C ALA A 85 9.39 4.16 6.89
N LEU A 86 9.76 5.44 6.68
CA LEU A 86 9.94 6.01 5.36
C LEU A 86 11.02 5.29 4.55
N ARG A 87 12.13 4.88 5.19
CA ARG A 87 13.17 4.10 4.50
C ARG A 87 12.61 2.77 3.99
N GLN A 88 11.88 2.06 4.84
CA GLN A 88 11.29 0.76 4.50
C GLN A 88 10.23 0.93 3.40
N ALA A 89 9.33 1.90 3.55
CA ALA A 89 8.29 2.18 2.59
C ALA A 89 8.85 2.60 1.23
N ALA A 90 9.88 3.46 1.19
CA ALA A 90 10.57 3.82 -0.04
C ALA A 90 11.17 2.60 -0.75
N GLY A 91 11.78 1.68 0.01
CA GLY A 91 12.27 0.40 -0.51
C GLY A 91 11.16 -0.44 -1.11
N VAL A 92 10.08 -0.66 -0.37
CA VAL A 92 8.91 -1.42 -0.84
C VAL A 92 8.30 -0.79 -2.09
N ALA A 93 8.17 0.54 -2.15
CA ALA A 93 7.66 1.22 -3.33
C ALA A 93 8.54 1.03 -4.57
N MET A 94 9.88 1.08 -4.41
CA MET A 94 10.81 0.80 -5.50
C MET A 94 10.75 -0.67 -5.93
N ASP A 95 10.64 -1.61 -4.99
CA ASP A 95 10.50 -3.04 -5.28
C ASP A 95 9.17 -3.33 -6.00
N SER A 96 8.07 -2.73 -5.55
CA SER A 96 6.77 -2.79 -6.23
C SER A 96 6.87 -2.27 -7.66
N ALA A 97 7.55 -1.14 -7.87
CA ALA A 97 7.78 -0.59 -9.20
C ALA A 97 8.66 -1.46 -10.10
N ASN A 98 9.46 -2.36 -9.52
CA ASN A 98 10.32 -3.29 -10.23
C ASN A 98 9.68 -4.67 -10.43
N THR A 99 8.38 -4.81 -10.12
CA THR A 99 7.65 -6.05 -10.37
C THR A 99 7.74 -6.44 -11.85
N PRO A 100 8.23 -7.66 -12.19
CA PRO A 100 8.39 -8.08 -13.58
C PRO A 100 7.07 -8.06 -14.35
N GLY A 101 7.09 -7.43 -15.54
CA GLY A 101 5.90 -7.31 -16.38
C GLY A 101 4.90 -6.25 -15.92
N LEU A 102 5.24 -5.43 -14.93
CA LEU A 102 4.44 -4.27 -14.54
C LEU A 102 4.46 -3.20 -15.63
N ASP A 103 3.29 -2.65 -15.94
CA ASP A 103 3.17 -1.55 -16.89
C ASP A 103 3.91 -0.29 -16.37
N PRO A 104 4.72 0.39 -17.20
CA PRO A 104 5.42 1.60 -16.78
C PRO A 104 4.50 2.71 -16.25
N SER A 105 3.27 2.83 -16.76
CA SER A 105 2.31 3.82 -16.26
C SER A 105 1.88 3.60 -14.81
N VAL A 106 1.99 2.37 -14.30
CA VAL A 106 1.79 2.02 -12.89
C VAL A 106 3.12 2.11 -12.12
N ALA A 107 4.21 1.65 -12.72
CA ALA A 107 5.52 1.61 -12.08
C ALA A 107 6.13 2.99 -11.84
N ASP A 108 6.05 3.90 -12.81
CA ASP A 108 6.70 5.21 -12.75
C ASP A 108 6.25 6.08 -11.57
N PRO A 109 4.95 6.24 -11.25
CA PRO A 109 4.56 7.01 -10.06
C PRO A 109 5.01 6.34 -8.75
N MET A 110 5.13 5.00 -8.68
CA MET A 110 5.71 4.32 -7.52
C MET A 110 7.21 4.62 -7.35
N ARG A 111 7.96 4.75 -8.45
CA ARG A 111 9.38 5.17 -8.44
C ARG A 111 9.53 6.61 -7.98
N SER A 112 8.71 7.52 -8.51
CA SER A 112 8.69 8.92 -8.07
C SER A 112 8.38 9.03 -6.58
N TRP A 113 7.34 8.32 -6.13
CA TRP A 113 6.99 8.29 -4.71
C TRP A 113 8.15 7.80 -3.84
N SER A 114 8.86 6.74 -4.25
CA SER A 114 10.03 6.22 -3.54
C SER A 114 11.17 7.25 -3.46
N ALA A 115 11.41 7.99 -4.54
CA ALA A 115 12.41 9.04 -4.58
C ALA A 115 12.05 10.20 -3.64
N ASP A 116 10.79 10.64 -3.62
CA ASP A 116 10.33 11.71 -2.74
C ASP A 116 10.22 11.26 -1.27
N ALA A 117 9.89 9.99 -0.99
CA ALA A 117 10.00 9.40 0.34
C ALA A 117 11.45 9.43 0.86
N THR A 118 12.41 9.12 -0.02
CA THR A 118 13.83 9.22 0.30
C THR A 118 14.25 10.68 0.54
N LYS A 119 13.75 11.62 -0.27
CA LYS A 119 13.96 13.06 -0.08
C LYS A 119 13.43 13.54 1.26
N LEU A 120 12.22 13.13 1.65
CA LEU A 120 11.63 13.46 2.95
C LEU A 120 12.47 12.89 4.09
N LEU A 121 12.87 11.63 4.01
CA LEU A 121 13.75 10.98 4.98
C LEU A 121 15.04 11.78 5.19
N LEU A 122 15.66 12.26 4.11
CA LEU A 122 16.88 13.06 4.20
C LEU A 122 16.63 14.42 4.86
N LYS A 123 15.52 15.09 4.53
CA LYS A 123 15.15 16.35 5.18
C LYS A 123 14.89 16.17 6.68
N MET A 124 14.19 15.10 7.05
CA MET A 124 13.96 14.70 8.45
C MET A 124 15.28 14.35 9.16
N ALA A 125 16.23 13.69 8.48
CA ALA A 125 17.54 13.36 9.03
C ALA A 125 18.42 14.60 9.26
N LEU A 126 18.26 15.62 8.42
CA LEU A 126 19.00 16.88 8.48
C LEU A 126 18.29 17.94 9.33
N HIS A 127 17.18 17.57 9.99
CA HIS A 127 16.37 18.46 10.82
C HIS A 127 15.94 19.74 10.09
N ILE A 128 15.58 19.62 8.81
CA ILE A 128 15.11 20.76 8.00
C ILE A 128 13.72 21.22 8.49
N SER A 129 13.43 22.51 8.31
CA SER A 129 12.19 23.17 8.75
C SER A 129 10.91 22.58 8.14
N GLY A 130 9.79 22.76 8.87
CA GLY A 130 8.48 22.19 8.54
C GLY A 130 7.92 22.55 7.16
N GLU A 131 8.15 23.77 6.65
CA GLU A 131 7.67 24.16 5.31
C GLU A 131 8.26 23.25 4.21
N SER A 132 9.57 23.00 4.27
CA SER A 132 10.25 22.14 3.31
C SER A 132 9.83 20.68 3.44
N LEU A 133 9.49 20.22 4.65
CA LEU A 133 8.92 18.89 4.88
C LEU A 133 7.53 18.80 4.26
N ASN A 134 6.67 19.81 4.49
CA ASN A 134 5.31 19.87 3.97
C ASN A 134 5.27 19.90 2.44
N THR A 135 6.18 20.64 1.80
CA THR A 135 6.32 20.59 0.33
C THR A 135 6.59 19.17 -0.15
N THR A 136 7.51 18.44 0.49
CA THR A 136 7.82 17.06 0.05
C THR A 136 6.74 16.05 0.40
N ALA A 137 6.05 16.20 1.53
CA ALA A 137 4.84 15.43 1.79
C ALA A 137 3.75 15.68 0.72
N THR A 138 3.62 16.92 0.23
CA THR A 138 2.68 17.24 -0.87
C THR A 138 3.10 16.60 -2.20
N GLU A 139 4.39 16.62 -2.53
CA GLU A 139 4.96 15.91 -3.70
C GLU A 139 4.65 14.40 -3.59
N MET A 140 4.97 13.78 -2.46
CA MET A 140 4.66 12.36 -2.19
C MET A 140 3.16 12.05 -2.31
N ASN A 141 2.28 12.90 -1.77
CA ASN A 141 0.83 12.68 -1.88
C ASN A 141 0.34 12.77 -3.34
N THR A 142 0.97 13.61 -4.16
CA THR A 142 0.70 13.69 -5.60
C THR A 142 1.09 12.39 -6.29
N ASP A 143 2.29 11.87 -6.01
CA ASP A 143 2.76 10.60 -6.57
C ASP A 143 1.92 9.41 -6.11
N ALA A 144 1.51 9.39 -4.83
CA ALA A 144 0.63 8.37 -4.29
C ALA A 144 -0.72 8.37 -5.01
N THR A 145 -1.30 9.56 -5.23
CA THR A 145 -2.55 9.72 -5.99
C THR A 145 -2.40 9.22 -7.42
N ASN A 146 -1.30 9.56 -8.09
CA ASN A 146 -1.02 9.11 -9.45
C ASN A 146 -0.89 7.58 -9.52
N ALA A 147 -0.16 6.97 -8.58
CA ALA A 147 -0.01 5.52 -8.49
C ALA A 147 -1.34 4.82 -8.20
N GLN A 148 -2.15 5.34 -7.27
CA GLN A 148 -3.48 4.79 -6.97
C GLN A 148 -4.43 4.87 -8.17
N GLN A 149 -4.41 5.98 -8.91
CA GLN A 149 -5.19 6.12 -10.15
C GLN A 149 -4.73 5.11 -11.23
N ALA A 150 -3.42 4.93 -11.40
CA ALA A 150 -2.87 3.95 -12.33
C ALA A 150 -3.22 2.51 -11.91
N CYS A 151 -3.13 2.20 -10.62
CA CYS A 151 -3.56 0.93 -10.03
C CYS A 151 -5.05 0.66 -10.29
N ALA A 152 -5.92 1.66 -10.12
CA ALA A 152 -7.34 1.53 -10.41
C ALA A 152 -7.60 1.31 -11.92
N ALA A 153 -6.88 2.02 -12.80
CA ALA A 153 -6.98 1.85 -14.24
C ALA A 153 -6.50 0.45 -14.72
N ALA A 154 -5.53 -0.15 -14.02
CA ALA A 154 -5.07 -1.51 -14.24
C ALA A 154 -6.04 -2.59 -13.70
N GLY A 155 -7.21 -2.18 -13.16
CA GLY A 155 -8.22 -3.10 -12.63
C GLY A 155 -7.84 -3.70 -11.27
N THR A 156 -6.88 -3.11 -10.57
CA THR A 156 -6.55 -3.52 -9.20
C THR A 156 -7.46 -2.78 -8.22
N HIS A 157 -8.08 -3.52 -7.31
CA HIS A 157 -8.77 -2.97 -6.15
C HIS A 157 -7.84 -3.17 -4.94
N ALA A 158 -6.94 -2.22 -4.73
CA ALA A 158 -6.10 -2.12 -3.53
C ALA A 158 -6.66 -1.03 -2.62
#